data_AF-A0A496Q2L0-F1
#
_entry.id   AF-A0A496Q2L0-F1
#
_cell.length_a   1.000
_cell.length_b   1.000
_cell.length_c   1.000
_cell.angle_alpha   90.00
_cell.angle_beta   90.00
_cell.angle_gamma   90.00
#
_symmetry.space_group_name_H-M   'P 1'
#
loop_
_entity.id
_entity.type
_entity.pdbx_description
1 polymer ?
#
loop_
_entity_poly.entity_id
_entity_poly.type
_entity_poly.pdbx_seq_one_letter_code
_entity_poly.pdbx_strand_id
1 'polypeptide(L)'
;MTHAHRFYRLLEAYEELTRLESFALSEDNLPYLNRLQAKKGKLAGKLAPMRRQADLAPEESKKVDFRLRALETSERRNLGLLQIAMKSVTESLVGLNANRTRCTRLRTTYRSSPLDSFGSLAGKA
;
A
#
# COMPACT_ATOMS: atom_id res chain seq x y z
N MET A 1 -29.47 -20.06 8.31
CA MET A 1 -27.99 -19.91 8.25
C MET A 1 -27.46 -19.79 9.67
N THR A 2 -26.61 -20.72 10.10
CA THR A 2 -25.99 -20.73 11.44
C THR A 2 -24.85 -19.70 11.53
N HIS A 3 -24.47 -19.32 12.76
CA HIS A 3 -23.31 -18.45 13.00
C HIS A 3 -22.00 -19.08 12.50
N ALA A 4 -21.82 -20.39 12.67
CA ALA A 4 -20.70 -21.15 12.10
C ALA A 4 -20.61 -21.01 10.57
N HIS A 5 -21.73 -21.18 9.85
CA HIS A 5 -21.74 -21.02 8.39
C HIS A 5 -21.42 -19.58 7.96
N ARG A 6 -21.91 -18.57 8.69
CA ARG A 6 -21.55 -17.17 8.44
C ARG A 6 -20.07 -16.91 8.68
N PHE A 7 -19.50 -17.47 9.75
CA PHE A 7 -18.07 -17.38 10.05
C PHE A 7 -17.23 -17.98 8.92
N TYR A 8 -17.53 -19.19 8.46
CA TYR A 8 -16.80 -19.83 7.37
C TYR A 8 -16.84 -19.02 6.07
N ARG A 9 -18.02 -18.47 5.71
CA ARG A 9 -18.12 -17.58 4.54
C ARG A 9 -17.28 -16.32 4.66
N LEU A 10 -17.21 -15.72 5.86
CA LEU A 10 -16.36 -14.55 6.09
C LEU A 10 -14.87 -14.92 6.01
N LEU A 11 -14.49 -16.08 6.52
CA LEU A 11 -13.11 -16.58 6.45
C LEU A 11 -12.70 -16.86 5.00
N GLU A 12 -13.54 -17.55 4.22
CA GLU A 12 -13.31 -17.81 2.80
C GLU A 12 -13.20 -16.51 1.98
N ALA A 13 -14.09 -15.56 2.23
CA ALA A 13 -14.02 -14.26 1.56
C ALA A 13 -12.72 -13.53 1.90
N TYR A 14 -12.24 -13.62 3.14
CA TYR A 14 -10.99 -13.00 3.56
C TYR A 14 -9.78 -13.69 2.90
N GLU A 15 -9.75 -15.02 2.88
CA GLU A 15 -8.71 -15.81 2.18
C GLU A 15 -8.65 -15.48 0.68
N GLU A 16 -9.81 -15.35 0.03
CA GLU A 16 -9.89 -14.96 -1.38
C GLU A 16 -9.32 -13.57 -1.60
N LEU A 17 -9.69 -12.59 -0.77
CA LEU A 17 -9.12 -11.25 -0.87
C LEU A 17 -7.61 -11.25 -0.66
N THR A 18 -7.07 -12.08 0.23
CA THR A 18 -5.61 -12.21 0.41
C THR A 18 -4.94 -12.82 -0.82
N ARG A 19 -5.57 -13.78 -1.50
CA ARG A 19 -5.05 -14.31 -2.77
C ARG A 19 -5.06 -13.25 -3.87
N LEU A 20 -6.16 -12.52 -4.01
CA LEU A 20 -6.28 -11.41 -4.97
C LEU A 20 -5.29 -10.28 -4.66
N GLU A 21 -4.98 -10.06 -3.38
CA GLU A 21 -3.96 -9.10 -2.97
C GLU A 21 -2.56 -9.54 -3.43
N SER A 22 -2.20 -10.81 -3.22
CA SER A 22 -0.93 -11.36 -3.70
C SER A 22 -0.79 -11.20 -5.22
N PHE A 23 -1.88 -11.42 -5.96
CA PHE A 23 -1.91 -11.19 -7.42
C PHE A 23 -1.81 -9.71 -7.77
N ALA A 24 -2.52 -8.82 -7.08
CA ALA A 24 -2.43 -7.39 -7.32
C ALA A 24 -1.01 -6.85 -7.07
N LEU A 25 -0.30 -7.44 -6.10
CA LEU A 25 1.10 -7.13 -5.81
C LEU A 25 2.06 -7.62 -6.91
N SER A 26 1.82 -8.79 -7.52
CA SER A 26 2.66 -9.25 -8.63
C SER A 26 2.50 -8.44 -9.91
N GLU A 27 1.35 -7.78 -10.06
CA GLU A 27 1.01 -6.94 -11.22
C GLU A 27 1.24 -5.43 -10.97
N ASP A 28 1.84 -5.05 -9.84
CA ASP A 28 2.04 -3.65 -9.41
C ASP A 28 0.76 -2.78 -9.46
N ASN A 29 -0.42 -3.41 -9.30
CA ASN A 29 -1.72 -2.75 -9.43
C ASN A 29 -2.15 -2.10 -8.10
N LEU A 30 -1.47 -1.02 -7.72
CA LEU A 30 -1.72 -0.28 -6.48
C LEU A 30 -3.16 0.22 -6.29
N PRO A 31 -3.87 0.74 -7.32
CA PRO A 31 -5.26 1.15 -7.17
C PRO A 31 -6.19 0.00 -6.79
N TYR A 32 -5.98 -1.19 -7.38
CA TYR A 32 -6.75 -2.37 -7.04
C TYR A 32 -6.40 -2.88 -5.63
N LEU A 33 -5.11 -2.89 -5.30
CA LEU A 33 -4.60 -3.26 -3.98
C LEU A 33 -5.27 -2.45 -2.84
N ASN A 34 -5.37 -1.12 -3.01
CA ASN A 34 -6.02 -0.25 -2.04
C ASN A 34 -7.51 -0.61 -1.84
N ARG A 35 -8.22 -0.96 -2.92
CA ARG A 35 -9.63 -1.40 -2.84
C ARG A 35 -9.75 -2.73 -2.10
N LEU A 36 -8.82 -3.66 -2.33
CA LEU A 36 -8.78 -4.95 -1.63
C LEU A 36 -8.51 -4.76 -0.13
N GLN A 37 -7.53 -3.94 0.23
CA GLN A 37 -7.19 -3.62 1.62
C GLN A 37 -8.38 -3.00 2.38
N ALA A 38 -9.09 -2.05 1.75
CA ALA A 38 -10.31 -1.48 2.35
C ALA A 38 -11.41 -2.54 2.59
N LYS A 39 -11.57 -3.51 1.69
CA LYS A 39 -12.52 -4.63 1.87
C LYS A 39 -12.06 -5.60 2.95
N LYS A 40 -10.76 -5.95 2.99
CA LYS A 40 -10.17 -6.83 4.01
C LYS A 40 -10.31 -6.24 5.41
N GLY A 41 -10.05 -4.94 5.59
CA GLY A 41 -10.24 -4.26 6.88
C GLY A 41 -11.67 -4.38 7.41
N LYS A 42 -12.67 -4.20 6.54
CA LYS A 42 -14.09 -4.39 6.90
C LYS A 42 -14.43 -5.82 7.27
N LEU A 43 -13.82 -6.82 6.63
CA LEU A 43 -14.02 -8.24 6.95
C LEU A 43 -13.32 -8.65 8.25
N ALA A 44 -12.08 -8.20 8.46
CA ALA A 44 -11.32 -8.46 9.68
C ALA A 44 -12.09 -8.02 10.94
N GLY A 45 -12.68 -6.82 10.91
CA GLY A 45 -13.52 -6.32 12.00
C GLY A 45 -14.77 -7.17 12.29
N LYS A 46 -15.24 -7.97 11.34
CA LYS A 46 -16.40 -8.86 11.49
C LYS A 46 -16.01 -10.30 11.86
N LEU A 47 -14.80 -10.74 11.49
CA LEU A 47 -14.32 -12.11 11.70
C LEU A 47 -14.17 -12.46 13.18
N ALA A 48 -13.53 -11.60 13.98
CA ALA A 48 -13.30 -11.82 15.40
C ALA A 48 -14.61 -11.99 16.22
N PRO A 49 -15.61 -11.09 16.13
CA PRO A 49 -16.87 -11.28 16.83
C PRO A 49 -17.66 -12.48 16.30
N MET A 50 -17.64 -12.74 14.98
CA MET A 50 -18.35 -13.88 14.40
C MET A 50 -17.75 -15.21 14.85
N ARG A 51 -16.43 -15.31 15.03
CA ARG A 51 -15.77 -16.52 15.57
C ARG A 51 -16.30 -16.86 16.96
N ARG A 52 -16.44 -15.86 17.84
CA ARG A 52 -16.96 -16.05 19.20
C ARG A 52 -18.42 -16.51 19.20
N GLN A 53 -19.21 -16.05 18.22
CA GLN A 53 -20.62 -16.42 18.07
C GLN A 53 -20.84 -17.77 17.37
N ALA A 54 -19.82 -18.30 16.69
CA ALA A 54 -19.94 -19.50 15.87
C ALA A 54 -20.05 -20.79 16.68
N ASP A 55 -19.66 -20.79 17.96
CA ASP A 55 -19.66 -21.93 18.88
C ASP A 55 -19.18 -23.23 18.20
N LEU A 56 -17.96 -23.17 17.66
CA LEU A 56 -17.40 -24.24 16.84
C LEU A 56 -17.03 -25.45 17.69
N ALA A 57 -17.30 -26.64 17.16
CA ALA A 57 -16.83 -27.86 17.79
C ALA A 57 -15.28 -27.90 17.84
N PRO A 58 -14.65 -28.64 18.78
CA PRO A 58 -13.19 -28.67 18.90
C PRO A 58 -12.45 -29.04 17.59
N GLU A 59 -12.98 -29.99 16.83
CA GLU A 59 -12.40 -30.39 15.53
C GLU A 59 -12.54 -29.31 14.45
N GLU A 60 -13.63 -28.55 14.47
CA GLU A 60 -13.83 -27.40 13.58
C GLU A 60 -12.89 -26.25 13.95
N SER A 61 -12.69 -25.99 15.25
CA SER A 61 -11.74 -24.98 15.72
C SER A 61 -10.32 -25.31 15.27
N LYS A 62 -9.87 -26.57 15.37
CA LYS A 62 -8.55 -26.99 14.88
C LYS A 62 -8.36 -26.71 13.39
N LYS A 63 -9.37 -27.02 12.57
CA LYS A 63 -9.35 -26.72 11.11
C LYS A 63 -9.26 -25.22 10.85
N VAL A 64 -10.00 -24.42 11.60
CA VAL A 64 -9.98 -22.96 11.50
C VAL A 64 -8.62 -22.40 11.90
N ASP A 65 -8.02 -22.88 12.99
CA ASP A 65 -6.71 -22.43 13.44
C ASP A 65 -5.62 -22.77 12.43
N PHE A 66 -5.69 -23.94 11.77
CA PHE A 66 -4.80 -24.28 10.66
C PHE A 66 -4.93 -23.28 9.49
N ARG A 67 -6.16 -22.97 9.08
CA ARG A 67 -6.44 -21.98 8.01
C ARG A 67 -5.93 -20.59 8.38
N LEU A 68 -6.15 -20.14 9.62
CA LEU A 68 -5.68 -18.85 10.11
C LEU A 68 -4.15 -18.74 10.09
N ARG A 69 -3.42 -19.80 10.43
CA ARG A 69 -1.95 -19.82 10.34
C ARG A 69 -1.45 -19.71 8.90
N ALA A 70 -2.09 -20.43 7.96
CA ALA A 70 -1.77 -20.32 6.54
C ALA A 70 -2.06 -18.91 6.00
N LEU A 71 -3.18 -18.32 6.43
CA LEU A 71 -3.56 -16.96 6.10
C LEU A 71 -2.56 -15.94 6.66
N GLU A 72 -2.15 -16.07 7.92
CA GLU A 72 -1.14 -15.22 8.54
C GLU A 72 0.20 -15.27 7.79
N THR A 73 0.60 -16.46 7.35
CA THR A 73 1.82 -16.64 6.55
C THR A 73 1.71 -15.87 5.22
N SER A 74 0.55 -15.93 4.57
CA SER A 74 0.29 -15.22 3.31
C SER A 74 0.27 -13.70 3.50
N GLU A 75 -0.34 -13.21 4.58
CA GLU A 75 -0.36 -11.79 4.95
C GLU A 75 1.05 -11.25 5.21
N ARG A 76 1.87 -11.99 5.97
CA ARG A 76 3.27 -11.60 6.22
C ARG A 76 4.08 -11.51 4.93
N ARG A 77 3.86 -12.44 4.00
CA ARG A 77 4.49 -12.40 2.68
C ARG A 77 4.05 -11.15 1.90
N ASN A 78 2.74 -10.88 1.83
CA ASN A 78 2.20 -9.71 1.13
C ASN A 78 2.74 -8.39 1.74
N LEU A 79 2.82 -8.33 3.07
CA LEU A 79 3.40 -7.19 3.78
C LEU A 79 4.88 -6.97 3.40
N GLY A 80 5.66 -8.04 3.31
CA GLY A 80 7.06 -7.95 2.86
C GLY A 80 7.19 -7.40 1.45
N LEU A 81 6.35 -7.86 0.52
CA LEU A 81 6.31 -7.35 -0.85
C LEU A 81 5.92 -5.86 -0.90
N LEU A 82 4.91 -5.47 -0.13
CA LEU A 82 4.49 -4.08 0.04
C LEU A 82 5.62 -3.17 0.54
N GLN A 83 6.36 -3.62 1.57
CA GLN A 83 7.49 -2.86 2.13
C GLN A 83 8.60 -2.64 1.08
N ILE A 84 8.89 -3.66 0.28
CA ILE A 84 9.86 -3.55 -0.83
C ILE A 84 9.38 -2.53 -1.86
N ALA A 85 8.11 -2.60 -2.28
CA ALA A 85 7.53 -1.66 -3.23
C ALA A 85 7.55 -0.22 -2.69
N MET A 86 7.19 0.00 -1.43
CA MET A 86 7.24 1.32 -0.79
C MET A 86 8.65 1.90 -0.73
N LYS A 87 9.66 1.05 -0.48
CA LYS A 87 11.06 1.48 -0.50
C LYS A 87 11.48 1.96 -1.89
N SER A 88 11.14 1.21 -2.94
CA SER A 88 11.42 1.59 -4.33
C SER A 88 10.75 2.92 -4.73
N VAL A 89 9.49 3.12 -4.32
CA VAL A 89 8.78 4.39 -4.53
C VAL A 89 9.48 5.54 -3.81
N THR A 90 9.93 5.32 -2.58
CA THR A 90 10.63 6.34 -1.79
C THR A 90 11.95 6.75 -2.45
N GLU A 91 12.74 5.78 -2.91
CA GLU A 91 13.99 6.04 -3.65
C GLU A 91 13.74 6.84 -4.94
N SER A 92 12.68 6.49 -5.67
CA SER A 92 12.26 7.21 -6.88
C SER A 92 11.86 8.66 -6.59
N LEU A 93 11.14 8.91 -5.49
CA LEU A 93 10.76 10.24 -5.06
C LEU A 93 11.97 11.10 -4.67
N VAL A 94 12.96 10.52 -4.00
CA VAL A 94 14.23 11.21 -3.70
C VAL A 94 14.93 11.63 -4.99
N GLY A 95 15.00 10.74 -5.99
CA GLY A 95 15.56 11.04 -7.31
C GLY A 95 14.82 12.16 -8.04
N LEU A 96 13.48 12.13 -8.03
CA LEU A 96 12.64 13.17 -8.62
C LEU A 96 12.84 14.54 -7.93
N ASN A 97 12.93 14.56 -6.60
CA ASN A 97 13.19 15.80 -5.85
C ASN A 97 14.59 16.37 -6.13
N ALA A 98 15.60 15.52 -6.26
CA ALA A 98 16.93 15.94 -6.68
C ALA A 98 16.91 16.54 -8.09
N ASN A 99 16.18 15.92 -9.03
CA ASN A 99 15.98 16.47 -10.38
C ASN A 99 15.25 17.82 -10.36
N ARG A 100 14.17 17.95 -9.58
CA ARG A 100 13.45 19.21 -9.41
C ARG A 100 14.36 20.33 -8.90
N THR A 101 15.19 20.02 -7.91
CA THR A 101 16.18 20.96 -7.37
C THR A 101 17.20 21.36 -8.42
N ARG A 102 17.73 20.40 -9.21
CA ARG A 102 18.63 20.66 -10.33
C ARG A 102 17.98 21.56 -11.39
N CYS A 103 16.76 21.25 -11.83
CA CYS A 103 16.01 22.08 -12.78
C CYS A 103 15.77 23.50 -12.25
N THR A 104 15.46 23.63 -10.96
CA THR A 104 15.27 24.95 -10.32
C THR A 104 16.56 25.74 -10.32
N ARG A 105 17.68 25.11 -9.93
CA ARG A 105 19.02 25.73 -9.96
C ARG A 105 19.40 26.17 -11.37
N LEU A 106 19.26 25.30 -12.37
CA LEU A 106 19.51 25.64 -13.77
C LEU A 106 18.64 26.83 -14.22
N ARG A 107 17.34 26.80 -13.91
CA ARG A 107 16.44 27.91 -14.24
C ARG A 107 16.91 29.23 -13.61
N THR A 108 17.36 29.20 -12.35
CA THR A 108 17.92 30.38 -11.69
C THR A 108 19.21 30.83 -12.37
N THR A 109 20.19 29.95 -12.57
CA THR A 109 21.48 30.29 -13.19
C THR A 109 21.33 30.87 -14.60
N TYR A 110 20.46 30.29 -15.43
CA TYR A 110 20.30 30.71 -16.83
C TYR A 110 19.28 31.84 -17.03
N ARG A 111 18.35 32.08 -16.10
CA ARG A 111 17.55 33.32 -16.08
C ARG A 111 18.30 34.49 -15.44
N SER A 112 19.29 34.22 -14.59
CA SER A 112 20.20 35.23 -14.02
C SER A 112 21.36 35.51 -14.99
N SER A 113 21.08 35.69 -16.28
CA SER A 113 22.10 36.19 -17.21
C SER A 113 22.34 37.68 -16.91
N PRO A 114 23.60 38.14 -16.85
CA PRO A 114 23.98 39.51 -16.43
C PRO A 114 23.67 40.60 -17.47
N LEU A 115 22.77 40.36 -18.43
CA LEU A 115 22.35 41.38 -19.40
C LEU A 115 21.52 42.50 -18.77
N ASP A 116 20.94 42.29 -17.60
CA ASP A 116 20.26 43.35 -16.83
C ASP A 116 21.23 44.22 -15.99
N SER A 117 22.53 43.87 -15.93
CA SER A 117 23.51 44.59 -15.12
C SER A 117 24.40 45.56 -15.90
N PHE A 118 24.17 45.75 -17.21
CA PHE A 118 24.91 46.72 -18.06
C PHE A 118 24.16 48.05 -18.30
N GLY A 119 23.08 48.33 -17.58
CA GLY A 119 22.24 49.53 -17.76
C GLY A 119 22.47 50.69 -16.78
N SER A 120 23.43 50.61 -15.84
CA SER A 120 23.55 51.58 -14.74
C SER A 120 24.79 52.48 -14.78
N LEU A 121 25.30 52.82 -15.97
CA LEU A 121 26.45 53.74 -16.15
C LEU A 121 26.25 54.82 -17.23
N ALA A 122 25.01 55.26 -17.48
CA ALA A 122 24.75 56.43 -18.30
C ALA A 122 23.76 57.36 -17.59
N GLY A 123 24.26 58.33 -16.83
CA GLY A 123 23.38 59.33 -16.22
C GLY A 123 23.96 60.13 -15.06
N LYS A 124 25.19 60.65 -15.18
CA LYS A 124 25.61 61.89 -14.49
C LYS A 124 26.67 62.58 -15.35
N ALA A 125 26.19 63.46 -16.24
CA ALA A 125 26.92 64.60 -16.75
C ALA A 125 26.17 65.85 -16.27
#